data_AF-A0A8H4XRL5-F1
#
_entry.id   AF-A0A8H4XRL5-F1
#
_cell.length_a   1.000
_cell.length_b   1.000
_cell.length_c   1.000
_cell.angle_alpha   90.00
_cell.angle_beta   90.00
_cell.angle_gamma   90.00
#
_symmetry.space_group_name_H-M   'P 1'
#
loop_
_entity.id
_entity.type
_entity.pdbx_description
1 polymer ?
#
loop_
_entity_poly.entity_id
_entity_poly.type
_entity_poly.pdbx_seq_one_letter_code
_entity_poly.pdbx_strand_id
1 'polypeptide(L)'
;FLESTLATGNQQQAVYNALAKIYIDSNNNPEKFLKENDMYDTLIVGKYCEKRDPNLAYIAYSKGQNDLELINITNENAMYRAQARYLLDRADPEIWAFVLNDNNIHRRSVVDQVIATAVPESTEPDKVSVAVKSFLDADMPAELIELLEKIILEPSPFSDNSSLQNLLMLTAAKADKSRLIDYIHKLNEFNADEIAQMCISVGLYEEAFEIYKKVSNHTAATDVLVEN
;
A
#
# COMPACT_ATOMS: atom_id res chain seq x y z
N PHE A 1 40.96 22.31 17.10
CA PHE A 1 41.24 21.02 16.40
C PHE A 1 40.01 20.13 16.29
N LEU A 2 39.15 20.01 17.32
CA LEU A 2 37.82 19.37 17.18
C LEU A 2 36.80 20.20 16.37
N GLU A 3 36.89 21.54 16.42
CA GLU A 3 36.06 22.44 15.59
C GLU A 3 36.49 22.50 14.11
N SER A 4 37.77 22.29 13.80
CA SER A 4 38.27 22.24 12.42
C SER A 4 37.87 20.96 11.70
N THR A 5 37.66 19.87 12.43
CA THR A 5 37.14 18.60 11.88
C THR A 5 35.61 18.61 11.76
N LEU A 6 34.90 19.32 12.64
CA LEU A 6 33.46 19.58 12.47
C LEU A 6 33.15 20.49 11.27
N ALA A 7 34.04 21.42 10.94
CA ALA A 7 33.87 22.34 9.82
C ALA A 7 34.05 21.71 8.43
N THR A 8 34.85 20.63 8.30
CA THR A 8 35.12 20.02 6.99
C THR A 8 33.94 19.18 6.46
N GLY A 9 33.15 18.58 7.36
CA GLY A 9 31.93 17.85 6.97
C GLY A 9 30.74 18.79 6.68
N ASN A 10 30.58 19.85 7.47
CA ASN A 10 29.43 20.75 7.37
C ASN A 10 29.50 21.71 6.16
N GLN A 11 30.72 22.05 5.70
CA GLN A 11 30.89 22.88 4.49
C GLN A 11 30.57 22.13 3.19
N GLN A 12 30.83 20.83 3.12
CA GLN A 12 30.54 20.05 1.91
C GLN A 12 29.04 20.03 1.63
N GLN A 13 28.20 19.77 2.64
CA GLN A 13 26.75 19.68 2.46
C GLN A 13 26.14 21.02 2.00
N ALA A 14 26.56 22.15 2.58
CA ALA A 14 26.09 23.47 2.14
C ALA A 14 26.49 23.79 0.69
N VAL A 15 27.68 23.36 0.24
CA VAL A 15 28.13 23.50 -1.15
C VAL A 15 27.30 22.62 -2.09
N TYR A 16 27.03 21.36 -1.72
CA TYR A 16 26.16 20.48 -2.51
C TYR A 16 24.71 20.99 -2.56
N ASN A 17 24.21 21.61 -1.48
CA ASN A 17 22.90 22.27 -1.47
C ASN A 17 22.86 23.44 -2.47
N ALA A 18 23.90 24.27 -2.49
CA ALA A 18 24.00 25.37 -3.45
C ALA A 18 24.10 24.85 -4.89
N LEU A 19 24.89 23.79 -5.13
CA LEU A 19 24.97 23.14 -6.43
C LEU A 19 23.61 22.58 -6.86
N ALA A 20 22.89 21.87 -5.97
CA ALA A 20 21.55 21.37 -6.26
C ALA A 20 20.63 22.49 -6.75
N LYS A 21 20.61 23.62 -6.02
CA LYS A 21 19.81 24.81 -6.39
C LYS A 21 20.21 25.36 -7.76
N ILE A 22 21.51 25.45 -8.07
CA ILE A 22 21.99 25.91 -9.38
C ILE A 22 21.56 24.96 -10.49
N TYR A 23 21.64 23.65 -10.29
CA TYR A 23 21.22 22.64 -11.26
C TYR A 23 19.71 22.72 -11.54
N ILE A 24 18.91 22.96 -10.50
CA ILE A 24 17.46 23.18 -10.59
C ILE A 24 17.16 24.48 -11.35
N ASP A 25 17.81 25.58 -10.97
CA ASP A 25 17.60 26.90 -11.57
C ASP A 25 18.07 26.95 -13.03
N SER A 26 19.14 26.23 -13.36
CA SER A 26 19.70 26.13 -14.72
C SER A 26 19.04 25.06 -15.58
N ASN A 27 18.05 24.32 -15.04
CA ASN A 27 17.38 23.18 -15.66
C ASN A 27 18.35 22.16 -16.29
N ASN A 28 19.50 21.93 -15.65
CA ASN A 28 20.54 21.06 -16.18
C ASN A 28 20.44 19.66 -15.55
N ASN A 29 19.50 18.84 -16.02
CA ASN A 29 19.24 17.48 -15.52
C ASN A 29 19.20 17.40 -13.97
N PRO A 30 18.39 18.23 -13.29
CA PRO A 30 18.34 18.27 -11.82
C PRO A 30 17.93 16.91 -11.23
N GLU A 31 17.06 16.15 -11.89
CA GLU A 31 16.66 14.81 -11.46
C GLU A 31 17.84 13.86 -11.29
N LYS A 32 18.79 13.87 -12.23
CA LYS A 32 19.97 13.01 -12.18
C LYS A 32 20.86 13.37 -11.00
N PHE A 33 21.08 14.68 -10.79
CA PHE A 33 21.85 15.16 -9.65
C PHE A 33 21.20 14.74 -8.33
N LEU A 34 19.87 14.92 -8.19
CA LEU A 34 19.14 14.57 -6.98
C LEU A 34 19.15 13.06 -6.70
N LYS A 35 19.10 12.23 -7.74
CA LYS A 35 19.17 10.77 -7.61
C LYS A 35 20.58 10.27 -7.26
N GLU A 36 21.61 10.77 -7.93
CA GLU A 36 22.98 10.24 -7.81
C GLU A 36 23.78 10.83 -6.65
N ASN A 37 23.46 12.03 -6.19
CA ASN A 37 24.27 12.72 -5.18
C ASN A 37 23.71 12.52 -3.78
N ASP A 38 24.50 11.97 -2.85
CA ASP A 38 24.09 11.71 -1.45
C ASP A 38 24.49 12.84 -0.48
N MET A 39 25.24 13.83 -0.97
CA MET A 39 25.93 14.80 -0.13
C MET A 39 25.11 16.09 0.12
N TYR A 40 23.89 16.19 -0.41
CA TYR A 40 23.01 17.33 -0.18
C TYR A 40 21.97 17.04 0.90
N ASP A 41 21.52 18.08 1.59
CA ASP A 41 20.40 18.05 2.52
C ASP A 41 19.08 17.96 1.73
N THR A 42 18.47 16.80 1.81
CA THR A 42 17.22 16.45 1.12
C THR A 42 16.03 17.31 1.58
N LEU A 43 16.03 17.80 2.82
CA LEU A 43 14.99 18.64 3.36
C LEU A 43 15.12 20.08 2.84
N ILE A 44 16.32 20.65 2.88
CA ILE A 44 16.58 22.02 2.40
C ILE A 44 16.38 22.11 0.87
N VAL A 45 16.87 21.12 0.13
CA VAL A 45 16.73 21.09 -1.33
C VAL A 45 15.28 20.75 -1.71
N GLY A 46 14.63 19.81 -1.02
CA GLY A 46 13.20 19.50 -1.23
C GLY A 46 12.30 20.73 -1.07
N LYS A 47 12.48 21.50 0.01
CA LYS A 47 11.73 22.76 0.25
C LYS A 47 11.98 23.82 -0.82
N TYR A 48 13.16 23.80 -1.43
CA TYR A 48 13.46 24.67 -2.55
C TYR A 48 12.77 24.20 -3.84
N CYS A 49 12.72 22.89 -4.07
CA CYS A 49 12.05 22.27 -5.21
C CYS A 49 10.52 22.46 -5.16
N GLU A 50 9.89 22.47 -3.97
CA GLU A 50 8.43 22.64 -3.79
C GLU A 50 7.84 23.78 -4.61
N LYS A 51 8.54 24.91 -4.68
CA LYS A 51 8.07 26.12 -5.38
C LYS A 51 8.33 26.12 -6.88
N ARG A 52 9.15 25.19 -7.38
CA ARG A 52 9.63 25.16 -8.77
C ARG A 52 9.10 23.95 -9.52
N ASP A 53 9.34 22.77 -8.98
CA ASP A 53 8.89 21.50 -9.54
C ASP A 53 8.60 20.50 -8.41
N PRO A 54 7.33 20.19 -8.17
CA PRO A 54 6.93 19.23 -7.15
C PRO A 54 7.49 17.81 -7.36
N ASN A 55 7.80 17.41 -8.60
CA ASN A 55 8.41 16.09 -8.87
C ASN A 55 9.87 16.05 -8.39
N LEU A 56 10.62 17.14 -8.52
CA LEU A 56 11.99 17.23 -8.01
C LEU A 56 12.01 17.18 -6.48
N ALA A 57 11.02 17.80 -5.84
CA ALA A 57 10.86 17.73 -4.39
C ALA A 57 10.52 16.30 -3.93
N TYR A 58 9.64 15.60 -4.65
CA TYR A 58 9.35 14.18 -4.39
C TYR A 58 10.62 13.32 -4.43
N ILE A 59 11.49 13.50 -5.43
CA ILE A 59 12.75 12.75 -5.54
C ILE A 59 13.67 13.04 -4.34
N ALA A 60 13.83 14.31 -3.98
CA ALA A 60 14.67 14.71 -2.85
C ALA A 60 14.14 14.13 -1.52
N TYR A 61 12.84 14.25 -1.26
CA TYR A 61 12.23 13.74 -0.04
C TYR A 61 12.22 12.22 0.05
N SER A 62 11.92 11.53 -1.05
CA SER A 62 11.97 10.07 -1.14
C SER A 62 13.37 9.54 -0.79
N LYS A 63 14.41 10.20 -1.30
CA LYS A 63 15.81 9.86 -0.98
C LYS A 63 16.15 10.10 0.49
N GLY A 64 15.66 11.20 1.05
CA GLY A 64 15.91 11.59 2.43
C GLY A 64 15.10 10.86 3.49
N GLN A 65 14.18 9.96 3.09
CA GLN A 65 13.15 9.41 3.97
C GLN A 65 12.36 10.50 4.71
N ASN A 66 12.15 11.65 4.06
CA ASN A 66 11.36 12.76 4.60
C ASN A 66 9.87 12.51 4.34
N ASP A 67 9.36 11.44 4.94
CA ASP A 67 8.05 10.84 4.66
C ASP A 67 6.90 11.86 4.77
N LEU A 68 6.89 12.67 5.84
CA LEU A 68 5.84 13.66 6.10
C LEU A 68 5.83 14.81 5.08
N GLU A 69 7.00 15.34 4.73
CA GLU A 69 7.11 16.43 3.76
C GLU A 69 6.74 15.94 2.35
N LEU A 70 7.12 14.70 2.00
CA LEU A 70 6.70 14.05 0.76
C LEU A 70 5.18 13.91 0.69
N ILE A 71 4.55 13.42 1.76
CA ILE A 71 3.09 13.30 1.83
C ILE A 71 2.43 14.67 1.66
N ASN A 72 2.92 15.69 2.37
CA ASN A 72 2.34 17.02 2.30
C ASN A 72 2.41 17.60 0.89
N ILE A 73 3.58 17.57 0.24
CA ILE A 73 3.70 18.08 -1.12
C ILE A 73 2.85 17.30 -2.13
N THR A 74 2.75 15.98 -1.98
CA THR A 74 1.90 15.17 -2.87
C THR A 74 0.42 15.47 -2.67
N ASN A 75 -0.02 15.72 -1.43
CA ASN A 75 -1.39 16.13 -1.13
C ASN A 75 -1.71 17.50 -1.73
N GLU A 76 -0.83 18.49 -1.55
CA GLU A 76 -1.01 19.87 -2.06
C GLU A 76 -1.08 19.93 -3.59
N ASN A 77 -0.33 19.06 -4.28
CA ASN A 77 -0.24 19.05 -5.74
C ASN A 77 -1.08 17.93 -6.39
N ALA A 78 -1.93 17.25 -5.63
CA ALA A 78 -2.75 16.12 -6.09
C ALA A 78 -1.96 14.99 -6.79
N MET A 79 -0.70 14.76 -6.38
CA MET A 79 0.19 13.74 -6.93
C MET A 79 -0.05 12.36 -6.29
N TYR A 80 -1.31 11.97 -6.15
CA TYR A 80 -1.73 10.76 -5.41
C TYR A 80 -1.17 9.46 -5.99
N ARG A 81 -0.91 9.41 -7.31
CA ARG A 81 -0.29 8.22 -7.95
C ARG A 81 1.15 8.00 -7.46
N ALA A 82 1.94 9.06 -7.38
CA ALA A 82 3.31 8.98 -6.88
C ALA A 82 3.33 8.66 -5.39
N GLN A 83 2.44 9.29 -4.62
CA GLN A 83 2.25 9.01 -3.21
C GLN A 83 1.87 7.55 -2.93
N ALA A 84 0.93 6.99 -3.69
CA ALA A 84 0.50 5.60 -3.56
C ALA A 84 1.66 4.62 -3.78
N ARG A 85 2.48 4.85 -4.82
CA ARG A 85 3.69 4.05 -5.07
C ARG A 85 4.70 4.18 -3.93
N TYR A 86 4.93 5.40 -3.44
CA TYR A 86 5.82 5.66 -2.32
C TYR A 86 5.39 4.94 -1.04
N LEU A 87 4.11 5.00 -0.69
CA LEU A 87 3.57 4.34 0.51
C LEU A 87 3.78 2.82 0.47
N LEU A 88 3.56 2.22 -0.70
CA LEU A 88 3.78 0.80 -0.90
C LEU A 88 5.25 0.43 -0.82
N ASP A 89 6.12 1.22 -1.45
CA ASP A 89 7.58 1.01 -1.41
C ASP A 89 8.18 1.17 -0.01
N ARG A 90 7.67 2.16 0.73
CA ARG A 90 8.13 2.45 2.09
C ARG A 90 7.68 1.39 3.10
N ALA A 91 6.52 0.78 2.86
CA ALA A 91 5.95 -0.31 3.66
C ALA A 91 6.02 -0.08 5.18
N ASP A 92 5.80 1.17 5.61
CA ASP A 92 5.88 1.58 7.02
C ASP A 92 4.46 1.78 7.60
N PRO A 93 4.05 0.99 8.60
CA PRO A 93 2.72 1.08 9.20
C PRO A 93 2.39 2.46 9.78
N GLU A 94 3.37 3.21 10.31
CA GLU A 94 3.12 4.52 10.91
C GLU A 94 2.70 5.54 9.86
N ILE A 95 3.32 5.46 8.68
CA ILE A 95 3.03 6.33 7.55
C ILE A 95 1.67 5.97 6.94
N TRP A 96 1.36 4.68 6.82
CA TRP A 96 0.04 4.24 6.39
C TRP A 96 -1.05 4.75 7.34
N ALA A 97 -0.87 4.62 8.65
CA ALA A 97 -1.81 5.15 9.64
C ALA A 97 -1.98 6.67 9.54
N PHE A 98 -0.91 7.40 9.24
CA PHE A 98 -0.98 8.85 9.02
C PHE A 98 -1.81 9.20 7.78
N VAL A 99 -1.61 8.52 6.65
CA VAL A 99 -2.33 8.79 5.41
C VAL A 99 -3.78 8.31 5.45
N LEU A 100 -4.03 7.15 6.07
CA LEU A 100 -5.35 6.53 6.19
C LEU A 100 -6.21 7.14 7.31
N ASN A 101 -5.71 8.14 8.04
CA ASN A 101 -6.46 8.82 9.08
C ASN A 101 -7.78 9.40 8.55
N ASP A 102 -8.88 9.24 9.31
CA ASP A 102 -10.21 9.75 8.97
C ASP A 102 -10.26 11.28 8.76
N ASN A 103 -9.36 12.03 9.41
CA ASN A 103 -9.29 13.48 9.28
C ASN A 103 -8.62 13.93 7.97
N ASN A 104 -8.00 13.01 7.22
CA ASN A 104 -7.32 13.34 5.98
C ASN A 104 -8.30 13.44 4.81
N ILE A 105 -8.53 14.67 4.33
CA ILE A 105 -9.40 14.94 3.17
C ILE A 105 -8.93 14.25 1.89
N HIS A 106 -7.63 13.94 1.78
CA HIS A 106 -7.03 13.30 0.62
C HIS A 106 -7.08 11.77 0.68
N ARG A 107 -7.49 11.19 1.82
CA ARG A 107 -7.45 9.74 2.06
C ARG A 107 -8.06 8.95 0.90
N ARG A 108 -9.28 9.30 0.50
CA ARG A 108 -10.01 8.57 -0.54
C ARG A 108 -9.25 8.58 -1.87
N SER A 109 -8.73 9.72 -2.29
CA SER A 109 -7.96 9.83 -3.53
C SER A 109 -6.66 9.03 -3.50
N VAL A 110 -5.99 8.95 -2.35
CA VAL A 110 -4.79 8.11 -2.21
C VAL A 110 -5.15 6.64 -2.26
N VAL A 111 -6.18 6.22 -1.50
CA VAL A 111 -6.67 4.84 -1.49
C VAL A 111 -7.07 4.38 -2.89
N ASP A 112 -7.81 5.20 -3.64
CA ASP A 112 -8.20 4.90 -5.02
C ASP A 112 -6.97 4.66 -5.91
N GLN A 113 -5.90 5.46 -5.76
CA GLN A 113 -4.65 5.26 -6.53
C GLN A 113 -3.83 4.06 -6.04
N VAL A 114 -3.87 3.74 -4.75
CA VAL A 114 -3.24 2.52 -4.20
C VAL A 114 -3.87 1.29 -4.84
N ILE A 115 -5.21 1.22 -4.83
CA ILE A 115 -5.99 0.12 -5.40
C ILE A 115 -5.86 0.07 -6.92
N ALA A 116 -5.88 1.21 -7.60
CA ALA A 116 -5.89 1.24 -9.07
C ALA A 116 -4.51 1.17 -9.74
N THR A 117 -3.42 1.50 -9.04
CA THR A 117 -2.11 1.61 -9.68
C THR A 117 -1.00 0.99 -8.84
N ALA A 118 -0.82 1.39 -7.58
CA ALA A 118 0.37 0.99 -6.82
C ALA A 118 0.42 -0.51 -6.55
N VAL A 119 -0.69 -1.09 -6.08
CA VAL A 119 -0.74 -2.52 -5.72
C VAL A 119 -0.67 -3.42 -6.96
N PRO A 120 -1.45 -3.19 -8.05
CA PRO A 120 -1.36 -4.02 -9.25
C PRO A 120 0.01 -3.98 -9.96
N GLU A 121 0.75 -2.87 -9.85
CA GLU A 121 2.10 -2.74 -10.40
C GLU A 121 3.17 -3.39 -9.50
N SER A 122 2.85 -3.70 -8.25
CA SER A 122 3.79 -4.29 -7.31
C SER A 122 3.97 -5.78 -7.56
N THR A 123 5.21 -6.24 -7.45
CA THR A 123 5.57 -7.66 -7.54
C THR A 123 6.07 -8.23 -6.22
N GLU A 124 6.04 -7.42 -5.15
CA GLU A 124 6.60 -7.76 -3.83
C GLU A 124 5.48 -8.11 -2.82
N PRO A 125 5.32 -9.40 -2.45
CA PRO A 125 4.27 -9.84 -1.53
C PRO A 125 4.33 -9.20 -0.15
N ASP A 126 5.53 -8.92 0.36
CA ASP A 126 5.72 -8.34 1.69
C ASP A 126 5.14 -6.92 1.76
N LYS A 127 5.38 -6.10 0.73
CA LYS A 127 4.84 -4.73 0.65
C LYS A 127 3.33 -4.71 0.55
N VAL A 128 2.76 -5.57 -0.29
CA VAL A 128 1.30 -5.72 -0.43
C VAL A 128 0.67 -6.19 0.87
N SER A 129 1.33 -7.11 1.60
CA SER A 129 0.85 -7.58 2.90
C SER A 129 0.80 -6.47 3.96
N VAL A 130 1.79 -5.56 3.97
CA VAL A 130 1.76 -4.38 4.86
C VAL A 130 0.63 -3.43 4.49
N ALA A 131 0.41 -3.16 3.20
CA ALA A 131 -0.70 -2.33 2.75
C ALA A 131 -2.04 -2.92 3.19
N VAL A 132 -2.26 -4.20 2.91
CA VAL A 132 -3.45 -4.97 3.32
C VAL A 132 -3.68 -4.91 4.83
N LYS A 133 -2.65 -5.13 5.64
CA LYS A 133 -2.73 -5.02 7.10
C LYS A 133 -3.11 -3.60 7.53
N SER A 134 -2.55 -2.59 6.88
CA SER A 134 -2.86 -1.19 7.17
C SER A 134 -4.31 -0.82 6.86
N PHE A 135 -4.90 -1.36 5.79
CA PHE A 135 -6.34 -1.22 5.50
C PHE A 135 -7.22 -1.91 6.54
N LEU A 136 -6.81 -3.08 7.01
CA LEU A 136 -7.51 -3.81 8.07
C LEU A 136 -7.46 -3.04 9.41
N ASP A 137 -6.29 -2.53 9.78
CA ASP A 137 -6.10 -1.74 11.01
C ASP A 137 -6.82 -0.37 10.94
N ALA A 138 -7.03 0.16 9.74
CA ALA A 138 -7.80 1.39 9.49
C ALA A 138 -9.33 1.16 9.40
N ASP A 139 -9.83 -0.06 9.63
CA ASP A 139 -11.25 -0.43 9.57
C ASP A 139 -11.90 -0.08 8.21
N MET A 140 -11.19 -0.36 7.10
CA MET A 140 -11.64 -0.09 5.73
C MET A 140 -11.89 -1.39 4.93
N PRO A 141 -12.93 -2.18 5.29
CA PRO A 141 -13.16 -3.50 4.70
C PRO A 141 -13.62 -3.43 3.23
N ALA A 142 -14.34 -2.39 2.82
CA ALA A 142 -14.82 -2.26 1.44
C ALA A 142 -13.65 -2.03 0.46
N GLU A 143 -12.75 -1.10 0.82
CA GLU A 143 -11.55 -0.78 0.06
C GLU A 143 -10.56 -1.95 0.05
N LEU A 144 -10.46 -2.70 1.15
CA LEU A 144 -9.67 -3.92 1.21
C LEU A 144 -10.21 -5.00 0.24
N ILE A 145 -11.53 -5.19 0.16
CA ILE A 145 -12.14 -6.12 -0.79
C ILE A 145 -11.79 -5.71 -2.23
N GLU A 146 -11.97 -4.43 -2.60
CA GLU A 146 -11.65 -3.94 -3.95
C GLU A 146 -10.17 -4.14 -4.31
N LEU A 147 -9.27 -3.91 -3.35
CA LEU A 147 -7.83 -4.15 -3.51
C LEU A 147 -7.54 -5.63 -3.80
N LEU A 148 -8.09 -6.51 -2.95
CA LEU A 148 -7.89 -7.95 -3.06
C LEU A 148 -8.52 -8.52 -4.34
N GLU A 149 -9.69 -8.05 -4.74
CA GLU A 149 -10.32 -8.43 -6.01
C GLU A 149 -9.40 -8.17 -7.20
N LYS A 150 -8.76 -6.99 -7.26
CA LYS A 150 -7.87 -6.66 -8.39
C LYS A 150 -6.64 -7.56 -8.48
N ILE A 151 -6.02 -7.88 -7.35
CA ILE A 151 -4.80 -8.71 -7.38
C ILE A 151 -5.08 -10.20 -7.44
N ILE A 152 -6.23 -10.67 -6.95
CA ILE A 152 -6.55 -12.11 -6.91
C ILE A 152 -7.32 -12.53 -8.16
N LEU A 153 -8.27 -11.73 -8.64
CA LEU A 153 -9.12 -12.09 -9.79
C LEU A 153 -8.45 -11.84 -11.14
N GLU A 154 -7.52 -10.89 -11.21
CA GLU A 154 -6.69 -10.69 -12.39
C GLU A 154 -5.41 -11.55 -12.29
N PRO A 155 -4.88 -12.06 -13.42
CA PRO A 155 -3.66 -12.85 -13.40
C PRO A 155 -2.48 -12.00 -12.89
N SER A 156 -2.08 -12.26 -11.65
CA SER A 156 -1.01 -11.56 -10.95
C SER A 156 -0.15 -12.55 -10.16
N PRO A 157 1.04 -12.15 -9.68
CA PRO A 157 1.86 -12.99 -8.79
C PRO A 157 1.15 -13.40 -7.49
N PHE A 158 0.03 -12.76 -7.17
CA PHE A 158 -0.73 -12.94 -5.94
C PHE A 158 -1.99 -13.80 -6.12
N SER A 159 -2.37 -14.16 -7.36
CA SER A 159 -3.60 -14.92 -7.63
C SER A 159 -3.63 -16.24 -6.86
N ASP A 160 -2.49 -16.89 -6.73
CA ASP A 160 -2.37 -18.23 -6.14
C ASP A 160 -1.97 -18.18 -4.65
N ASN A 161 -1.97 -17.01 -4.03
CA ASN A 161 -1.60 -16.86 -2.63
C ASN A 161 -2.77 -17.23 -1.71
N SER A 162 -2.68 -18.41 -1.08
CA SER A 162 -3.69 -18.93 -0.14
C SER A 162 -4.02 -17.96 1.01
N SER A 163 -3.03 -17.22 1.53
CA SER A 163 -3.24 -16.28 2.63
C SER A 163 -4.07 -15.07 2.21
N LEU A 164 -3.84 -14.54 1.00
CA LEU A 164 -4.61 -13.42 0.46
C LEU A 164 -6.02 -13.85 0.05
N GLN A 165 -6.17 -15.06 -0.53
CA GLN A 165 -7.49 -15.63 -0.81
C GLN A 165 -8.30 -15.84 0.48
N ASN A 166 -7.69 -16.38 1.54
CA ASN A 166 -8.33 -16.51 2.85
C ASN A 166 -8.80 -15.15 3.38
N LEU A 167 -7.93 -14.13 3.29
CA LEU A 167 -8.28 -12.81 3.78
C LEU A 167 -9.44 -12.17 3.01
N LEU A 168 -9.47 -12.31 1.68
CA LEU A 168 -10.59 -11.83 0.85
C LEU A 168 -11.90 -12.48 1.30
N MET A 169 -11.90 -13.80 1.47
CA MET A 169 -13.07 -14.58 1.88
C MET A 169 -13.55 -14.19 3.28
N LEU A 170 -12.62 -14.06 4.25
CA LEU A 170 -12.93 -13.65 5.62
C LEU A 170 -13.49 -12.23 5.68
N THR A 171 -12.92 -11.30 4.90
CA THR A 171 -13.36 -9.90 4.86
C THR A 171 -14.74 -9.80 4.21
N ALA A 172 -14.95 -10.48 3.08
CA ALA A 172 -16.24 -10.55 2.40
C ALA A 172 -17.33 -11.16 3.28
N ALA A 173 -17.06 -12.26 3.97
CA ALA A 173 -18.06 -12.90 4.83
C ALA A 173 -18.53 -12.01 6.01
N LYS A 174 -17.68 -11.07 6.46
CA LYS A 174 -18.02 -10.09 7.49
C LYS A 174 -18.68 -8.82 6.93
N ALA A 175 -18.21 -8.30 5.80
CA ALA A 175 -18.57 -6.98 5.29
C ALA A 175 -19.48 -6.99 4.04
N ASP A 176 -19.33 -7.98 3.15
CA ASP A 176 -20.12 -8.10 1.91
C ASP A 176 -20.39 -9.58 1.56
N LYS A 177 -21.44 -10.12 2.19
CA LYS A 177 -21.86 -11.52 2.04
C LYS A 177 -22.29 -11.87 0.61
N SER A 178 -22.77 -10.88 -0.14
CA SER A 178 -23.35 -11.11 -1.47
C SER A 178 -22.35 -11.61 -2.50
N ARG A 179 -21.07 -11.25 -2.34
CA ARG A 179 -19.98 -11.62 -3.25
C ARG A 179 -19.26 -12.91 -2.84
N LEU A 180 -19.49 -13.39 -1.63
CA LEU A 180 -18.76 -14.54 -1.07
C LEU A 180 -18.93 -15.80 -1.94
N ILE A 181 -20.13 -16.05 -2.44
CA ILE A 181 -20.43 -17.19 -3.32
C ILE A 181 -19.61 -17.12 -4.61
N ASP A 182 -19.51 -15.94 -5.23
CA ASP A 182 -18.72 -15.76 -6.45
C ASP A 182 -17.24 -16.02 -6.20
N TYR A 183 -16.71 -15.61 -5.03
CA TYR A 183 -15.33 -15.90 -4.65
C TYR A 183 -15.11 -17.39 -4.39
N ILE A 184 -16.03 -18.06 -3.68
CA ILE A 184 -15.97 -19.53 -3.47
C ILE A 184 -15.85 -20.25 -4.79
N HIS A 185 -16.58 -19.81 -5.82
CA HIS A 185 -16.55 -20.46 -7.13
C HIS A 185 -15.25 -20.20 -7.90
N LYS A 186 -14.71 -18.97 -7.83
CA LYS A 186 -13.52 -18.55 -8.59
C LYS A 186 -12.20 -18.96 -7.95
N LEU A 187 -12.11 -18.98 -6.62
CA LEU A 187 -10.88 -19.22 -5.86
C LEU A 187 -10.69 -20.71 -5.56
N ASN A 188 -9.45 -21.21 -5.51
CA ASN A 188 -9.17 -22.64 -5.31
C ASN A 188 -8.11 -22.93 -4.23
N GLU A 189 -7.29 -21.95 -3.85
CA GLU A 189 -6.14 -22.14 -2.94
C GLU A 189 -6.45 -21.73 -1.50
N PHE A 190 -7.71 -21.42 -1.17
CA PHE A 190 -8.13 -21.02 0.16
C PHE A 190 -8.35 -22.22 1.10
N ASN A 191 -8.25 -21.98 2.41
CA ASN A 191 -8.47 -22.98 3.44
C ASN A 191 -9.98 -23.20 3.67
N ALA A 192 -10.54 -24.20 2.99
CA ALA A 192 -11.96 -24.49 3.04
C ALA A 192 -12.51 -24.77 4.44
N ASP A 193 -11.77 -25.49 5.30
CA ASP A 193 -12.25 -25.82 6.65
C ASP A 193 -12.38 -24.57 7.53
N GLU A 194 -11.38 -23.69 7.47
CA GLU A 194 -11.34 -22.45 8.25
C GLU A 194 -12.43 -21.46 7.78
N ILE A 195 -12.55 -21.26 6.46
CA ILE A 195 -13.56 -20.36 5.91
C ILE A 195 -14.97 -20.90 6.17
N ALA A 196 -15.20 -22.21 6.03
CA ALA A 196 -16.50 -22.80 6.28
C ALA A 196 -16.91 -22.72 7.75
N GLN A 197 -16.01 -22.99 8.70
CA GLN A 197 -16.28 -22.79 10.14
C GLN A 197 -16.62 -21.34 10.45
N MET A 198 -15.92 -20.39 9.83
CA MET A 198 -16.23 -18.98 9.98
C MET A 198 -17.63 -18.66 9.44
N CYS A 199 -17.97 -19.16 8.24
CA CYS A 199 -19.29 -18.97 7.64
C CYS A 199 -20.41 -19.50 8.54
N ILE A 200 -20.24 -20.71 9.11
CA ILE A 200 -21.17 -21.30 10.10
C ILE A 200 -21.31 -20.37 11.31
N SER A 201 -20.21 -19.85 11.85
CA SER A 201 -20.24 -18.94 13.02
C SER A 201 -20.99 -17.62 12.76
N VAL A 202 -21.04 -17.17 11.50
CA VAL A 202 -21.74 -15.95 11.05
C VAL A 202 -23.18 -16.25 10.58
N GLY A 203 -23.58 -17.53 10.54
CA GLY A 203 -24.90 -17.98 10.08
C GLY A 203 -25.04 -18.08 8.55
N LEU A 204 -23.92 -18.18 7.83
CA LEU A 204 -23.83 -18.36 6.38
C LEU A 204 -23.72 -19.85 6.03
N TYR A 205 -24.80 -20.59 6.23
CA TYR A 205 -24.80 -22.05 6.07
C TYR A 205 -24.78 -22.51 4.60
N GLU A 206 -25.38 -21.73 3.69
CA GLU A 206 -25.38 -22.04 2.25
C GLU A 206 -23.98 -21.92 1.65
N GLU A 207 -23.25 -20.88 2.03
CA GLU A 207 -21.87 -20.63 1.61
C GLU A 207 -20.91 -21.66 2.21
N ALA A 208 -21.09 -22.01 3.48
CA ALA A 208 -20.34 -23.10 4.12
C ALA A 208 -20.58 -24.45 3.40
N PHE A 209 -21.81 -24.74 3.01
CA PHE A 209 -22.15 -25.94 2.25
C PHE A 209 -21.48 -25.98 0.89
N GLU A 210 -21.52 -24.89 0.10
CA GLU A 210 -20.85 -24.84 -1.21
C GLU A 210 -19.33 -24.98 -1.09
N ILE A 211 -18.71 -24.44 -0.03
CA ILE A 211 -17.27 -24.67 0.25
C ILE A 211 -16.98 -26.15 0.47
N TYR A 212 -17.71 -26.82 1.36
CA TYR A 212 -17.48 -28.25 1.63
C TYR A 212 -17.77 -29.13 0.42
N LYS A 213 -18.79 -28.77 -0.37
CA LYS A 213 -19.10 -29.43 -1.64
C LYS A 213 -17.95 -29.27 -2.65
N LYS A 214 -17.33 -28.09 -2.73
CA LYS A 214 -16.19 -27.82 -3.60
C LYS A 214 -14.97 -28.67 -3.24
N VAL A 215 -14.73 -28.91 -1.96
CA VAL A 215 -13.64 -29.78 -1.47
C VAL A 215 -14.03 -31.27 -1.43
N SER A 216 -15.23 -31.63 -1.90
CA SER A 216 -15.77 -33.01 -1.85
C SER A 216 -15.82 -33.61 -0.44
N ASN A 217 -15.87 -32.78 0.60
CA ASN A 217 -16.03 -33.22 1.99
C ASN A 217 -17.52 -33.39 2.31
N HIS A 218 -18.10 -34.47 1.79
CA HIS A 218 -19.53 -34.74 1.89
C HIS A 218 -20.04 -34.96 3.32
N THR A 219 -19.18 -35.44 4.22
CA THR A 219 -19.53 -35.62 5.64
C THR A 219 -19.77 -34.28 6.32
N ALA A 220 -18.82 -33.35 6.22
CA ALA A 220 -18.96 -32.02 6.81
C ALA A 220 -20.10 -31.21 6.15
N ALA A 221 -20.29 -31.36 4.83
CA ALA A 221 -21.42 -30.74 4.13
C ALA A 221 -22.79 -31.23 4.64
N THR A 222 -22.89 -32.52 5.00
CA THR A 222 -24.14 -33.09 5.52
C THR A 222 -24.38 -32.61 6.97
N ASP A 223 -23.33 -32.54 7.79
CA ASP A 223 -23.43 -32.05 9.16
C ASP A 223 -23.90 -30.60 9.22
N VAL A 224 -23.42 -29.73 8.32
CA VAL A 224 -23.90 -28.33 8.22
C VAL A 224 -25.40 -28.23 7.94
N LEU A 225 -25.96 -29.13 7.11
CA LEU A 225 -27.38 -29.16 6.77
C LEU A 225 -28.26 -29.87 7.81
N VAL A 226 -27.68 -30.75 8.62
CA VAL A 226 -28.42 -31.56 9.60
C VAL A 226 -28.44 -30.89 10.98
N GLU A 227 -27.40 -30.13 11.32
CA GLU A 227 -27.26 -29.50 12.64
C GLU A 227 -27.82 -28.06 12.72
N ASN A 228 -28.17 -27.42 11.59
CA ASN A 228 -28.66 -26.03 11.54
C ASN A 228 -29.78 -25.83 10.50
#